data_AF-A0A7D5E0F3-F1
#
_entry.id   AF-A0A7D5E0F3-F1
#
_cell.length_a   1.000
_cell.length_b   1.000
_cell.length_c   1.000
_cell.angle_alpha   90.00
_cell.angle_beta   90.00
_cell.angle_gamma   90.00
#
_symmetry.space_group_name_H-M   'P 1'
#
loop_
_entity.id
_entity.type
_entity.pdbx_description
1 polymer ?
#
loop_
_entity_poly.entity_id
_entity_poly.type
_entity_poly.pdbx_seq_one_letter_code
_entity_poly.pdbx_strand_id
1 'polypeptide(L)' 'MVRKKTLSPSGAKGADGEYHNAHVNIHEDELLVAGLDIGEEVFVQTRDGRIVIQRADAVTDDV' A
#
# COMPACT_ATOMS: atom_id res chain seq x y z
N MET A 1 4.88 -6.74 -13.44
CA MET A 1 5.96 -7.51 -12.76
C MET A 1 5.42 -8.00 -11.42
N VAL A 2 5.89 -9.13 -10.89
CA VAL A 2 5.51 -9.63 -9.55
C VAL A 2 6.78 -9.90 -8.74
N ARG A 3 6.90 -9.29 -7.56
CA ARG A 3 8.01 -9.52 -6.62
C ARG A 3 7.45 -10.00 -5.29
N LYS A 4 8.03 -11.05 -4.72
CA LYS A 4 7.70 -11.49 -3.35
C LYS A 4 8.32 -10.51 -2.36
N LYS A 5 7.51 -10.05 -1.40
CA LYS A 5 7.92 -9.13 -0.33
C LYS A 5 7.39 -9.63 1.00
N THR A 6 8.06 -9.26 2.07
CA THR A 6 7.66 -9.55 3.45
C THR A 6 6.93 -8.35 4.02
N LEU A 7 5.81 -8.58 4.72
CA LEU A 7 5.17 -7.57 5.55
C LEU A 7 6.02 -7.39 6.81
N SER A 8 6.66 -6.23 6.92
CA SER A 8 7.52 -5.92 8.06
C SER A 8 6.69 -5.30 9.17
N PRO A 9 6.81 -5.77 10.42
CA PRO A 9 6.14 -5.13 11.56
C PRO A 9 6.49 -3.65 11.66
N SER A 10 5.51 -2.83 12.02
CA SER A 10 5.63 -1.38 12.11
C SER A 10 4.90 -0.83 13.33
N GLY A 11 5.35 0.32 13.84
CA GLY A 11 4.70 1.01 14.95
C GLY A 11 4.98 0.41 16.34
N ALA A 12 4.19 0.83 17.31
CA ALA A 12 4.26 0.34 18.68
C ALA A 12 3.56 -1.02 18.84
N LYS A 13 4.04 -1.82 19.79
CA LYS A 13 3.38 -3.06 20.19
C LYS A 13 2.10 -2.76 20.98
N GLY A 14 1.10 -3.61 20.81
CA GLY A 14 -0.12 -3.59 21.59
C GLY A 14 0.09 -4.06 23.03
N ALA A 15 -0.99 -4.06 23.81
CA ALA A 15 -0.99 -4.56 25.19
C ALA A 15 -0.69 -6.08 25.30
N ASP A 16 -0.88 -6.81 24.20
CA ASP A 16 -0.53 -8.21 24.02
C ASP A 16 0.96 -8.45 23.69
N GLY A 17 1.73 -7.38 23.47
CA GLY A 17 3.13 -7.46 23.08
C GLY A 17 3.37 -7.76 21.60
N GLU A 18 2.31 -7.78 20.78
CA GLU A 18 2.38 -8.01 19.33
C GLU A 18 2.30 -6.72 18.52
N TYR A 19 2.76 -6.77 17.26
CA TYR A 19 2.65 -5.65 16.33
C TYR A 19 1.32 -5.70 15.61
N HIS A 20 0.58 -4.59 15.62
CA HIS A 20 -0.72 -4.47 14.97
C HIS A 20 -0.66 -3.76 13.61
N ASN A 21 0.50 -3.23 13.24
CA ASN A 21 0.72 -2.60 11.94
C ASN A 21 1.88 -3.26 11.22
N ALA A 22 1.84 -3.22 9.90
CA ALA A 22 2.94 -3.63 9.04
C ALA A 22 3.13 -2.62 7.92
N HIS A 23 4.34 -2.55 7.37
CA HIS A 23 4.64 -1.84 6.15
C HIS A 23 5.09 -2.83 5.06
N VAL A 24 4.78 -2.49 3.81
CA VAL A 24 5.31 -3.16 2.62
C VAL A 24 6.23 -2.18 1.90
N ASN A 25 7.46 -2.60 1.61
CA ASN A 25 8.39 -1.78 0.84
C ASN A 25 8.05 -1.90 -0.65
N ILE A 26 7.58 -0.84 -1.29
CA ILE A 26 7.33 -0.80 -2.73
C ILE A 26 8.47 -0.02 -3.37
N HIS A 27 9.17 -0.62 -4.33
CA HIS A 27 10.29 0.04 -5.00
C HIS A 27 9.77 1.07 -6.01
N GLU A 28 10.59 2.08 -6.33
CA GLU A 28 10.26 3.13 -7.31
C GLU A 28 9.78 2.54 -8.65
N ASP A 29 10.49 1.58 -9.24
CA ASP A 29 10.05 0.87 -10.44
C ASP A 29 8.64 0.26 -10.35
N GLU A 30 8.25 -0.24 -9.17
CA GLU A 30 6.95 -0.86 -8.96
C GLU A 30 5.85 0.20 -8.84
N LEU A 31 6.16 1.33 -8.21
CA LEU A 31 5.30 2.51 -8.16
C LEU A 31 5.10 3.09 -9.57
N LEU A 32 6.16 3.23 -10.35
CA LEU A 32 6.11 3.73 -11.73
C LEU A 32 5.19 2.87 -12.62
N VAL A 33 5.29 1.53 -12.50
CA VAL A 33 4.41 0.61 -13.24
C VAL A 33 2.96 0.71 -12.77
N ALA A 34 2.73 1.02 -11.50
CA ALA A 34 1.40 1.26 -10.94
C ALA A 34 0.87 2.68 -11.22
N GLY A 35 1.68 3.55 -11.83
CA GLY A 35 1.35 4.97 -12.01
C GLY A 35 1.21 5.70 -10.68
N LEU A 36 2.08 5.44 -9.72
CA LEU A 36 2.12 6.14 -8.43
C LEU A 36 3.48 6.80 -8.24
N ASP A 37 3.48 7.91 -7.50
CA ASP A 37 4.71 8.63 -7.13
C ASP A 37 5.00 8.52 -5.63
N ILE A 38 6.28 8.63 -5.26
CA ILE A 38 6.69 8.64 -3.85
C ILE A 38 6.17 9.91 -3.18
N GLY A 39 5.42 9.76 -2.09
CA GLY A 39 4.83 10.87 -1.33
C GLY A 39 3.39 11.21 -1.77
N GLU A 40 2.84 10.47 -2.72
CA GLU A 40 1.46 10.63 -3.17
C GLU A 40 0.45 10.04 -2.17
N GLU A 41 -0.72 10.66 -2.07
CA GLU A 41 -1.84 10.15 -1.29
C GLU A 41 -2.58 9.03 -2.04
N VAL A 42 -2.89 7.94 -1.33
CA VAL A 42 -3.54 6.75 -1.91
C VAL A 42 -4.70 6.28 -1.04
N PHE A 43 -5.72 5.70 -1.66
CA PHE A 43 -6.70 4.90 -0.96
C PHE A 43 -6.21 3.46 -0.81
N VAL A 44 -6.38 2.92 0.39
CA VAL A 44 -6.09 1.51 0.71
C VAL A 44 -7.38 0.82 1.13
N GLN A 45 -7.80 -0.19 0.39
CA GLN A 45 -9.04 -0.93 0.66
C GLN A 45 -8.82 -2.44 0.60
N THR A 46 -9.64 -3.19 1.35
CA THR A 46 -9.64 -4.66 1.30
C THR A 46 -10.78 -5.14 0.42
N ARG A 47 -10.46 -5.93 -0.61
CA ARG A 47 -11.44 -6.50 -1.55
C ARG A 47 -11.01 -7.89 -1.98
N ASP A 48 -11.92 -8.86 -1.90
CA ASP A 48 -11.71 -10.24 -2.38
C ASP A 48 -10.42 -10.89 -1.82
N GLY A 49 -10.14 -10.69 -0.52
CA GLY A 49 -8.94 -11.21 0.14
C GLY A 49 -7.63 -10.52 -0.27
N ARG A 50 -7.70 -9.38 -0.96
CA ARG A 50 -6.55 -8.58 -1.42
C ARG A 50 -6.60 -7.19 -0.81
N ILE A 51 -5.42 -6.62 -0.58
CA ILE A 51 -5.26 -5.17 -0.34
C ILE A 51 -5.09 -4.52 -1.70
N VAL A 52 -5.94 -3.54 -2.00
CA VAL A 52 -5.87 -2.73 -3.22
C VAL A 52 -5.41 -1.34 -2.81
N ILE A 53 -4.32 -0.88 -3.42
CA ILE A 53 -3.78 0.47 -3.28
C ILE A 53 -4.06 1.19 -4.59
N GLN A 54 -4.74 2.33 -4.52
CA GLN A 54 -5.13 3.12 -5.67
C GLN A 54 -4.90 4.60 -5.39
N ARG A 55 -4.62 5.37 -6.44
CA ARG A 55 -4.40 6.82 -6.33
C ARG A 55 -5.62 7.54 -5.75
N ALA A 56 -5.41 8.53 -4.88
CA ALA A 56 -6.51 9.22 -4.20
C ALA A 56 -7.23 10.27 -5.07
N ASP A 57 -6.54 10.85 -6.04
CA ASP A 57 -7.02 11.91 -6.94
C ASP A 57 -7.67 11.37 -8.23
N ALA A 58 -7.85 10.05 -8.38
CA ALA A 58 -8.44 9.43 -9.57
C ALA A 58 -9.97 9.67 -9.72
N VAL A 59 -10.45 10.83 -9.27
CA VAL A 59 -11.78 11.36 -9.53
C VAL A 59 -11.65 12.50 -10.54
N THR A 60 -11.71 12.17 -11.83
CA THR A 60 -12.47 12.82 -12.93
C THR A 60 -11.78 12.61 -14.29
N ASP A 61 -12.20 11.56 -15.00
CA ASP A 61 -12.29 11.60 -16.47
C ASP A 61 -13.33 10.55 -16.91
N ASP A 62 -14.59 10.81 -16.51
CA ASP A 62 -15.77 10.36 -17.26
C ASP A 62 -16.31 11.61 -17.96
N VAL A 63 -15.78 11.91 -19.16
CA VAL A 63 -16.39 12.77 -20.18
C VAL A 63 -16.25 12.10 -21.55
#